data_AF-A0A4Q8M3F3-F1
#
_entry.id   AF-A0A4Q8M3F3-F1
#
_cell.length_a   1.000
_cell.length_b   1.000
_cell.length_c   1.000
_cell.angle_alpha   90.00
_cell.angle_beta   90.00
_cell.angle_gamma   90.00
#
_symmetry.space_group_name_H-M   'P 1'
#
loop_
_entity.id
_entity.type
_entity.pdbx_description
1 polymer ?
#
loop_
_entity_poly.entity_id
_entity_poly.type
_entity_poly.pdbx_seq_one_letter_code
_entity_poly.pdbx_strand_id
1 'polypeptide(L)' 'MNTQPEELATLKRVREMTGMGTTYIYTMRGDPKNPFPAHIKVGRRSMWVVSEVHAWIHRQIDSSRDKV' A
#
# COMPACT_ATOMS: atom_id res chain seq x y z
N MET A 1 17.90 10.88 3.92
CA MET A 1 17.46 10.44 2.58
C MET A 1 16.85 9.06 2.75
N ASN A 2 15.52 8.94 2.72
CA ASN A 2 14.89 7.62 2.76
C ASN A 2 15.01 6.99 1.36
N THR A 3 16.08 6.24 1.16
CA THR A 3 16.41 5.54 -0.08
C THR A 3 15.58 4.25 -0.18
N GLN A 4 14.25 4.37 -0.21
CA GLN A 4 13.42 3.23 -0.58
C GLN A 4 13.60 2.99 -2.08
N PRO A 5 13.97 1.78 -2.52
CA PRO A 5 14.14 1.51 -3.94
C PRO A 5 12.80 1.70 -4.67
N GLU A 6 12.83 2.46 -5.77
CA GLU A 6 11.70 2.62 -6.67
C GLU A 6 11.46 1.31 -7.42
N GLU A 7 10.70 0.43 -6.77
CA GLU A 7 10.31 -0.90 -7.26
C GLU A 7 8.80 -0.99 -7.43
N LEU A 8 8.39 -1.88 -8.32
CA LEU A 8 6.99 -2.22 -8.52
C LEU A 8 6.64 -3.56 -7.86
N ALA A 9 5.61 -3.53 -7.01
CA ALA A 9 5.07 -4.70 -6.35
C ALA A 9 3.85 -5.25 -7.11
N THR A 10 3.79 -6.57 -7.22
CA THR A 10 2.56 -7.27 -7.65
C THR A 10 1.54 -7.30 -6.51
N LEU A 11 0.28 -7.58 -6.82
CA LEU A 11 -0.75 -7.77 -5.80
C LEU A 11 -0.37 -8.83 -4.74
N LYS A 12 0.35 -9.89 -5.13
CA LYS A 12 0.85 -10.90 -4.19
C LYS A 12 1.81 -10.27 -3.17
N ARG A 13 2.82 -9.53 -3.64
CA ARG A 13 3.79 -8.85 -2.78
C ARG A 13 3.12 -7.79 -1.90
N VAL A 14 2.16 -7.03 -2.45
CA VAL A 14 1.39 -6.05 -1.66
C VAL A 14 0.64 -6.71 -0.50
N ARG A 15 0.04 -7.89 -0.72
CA ARG A 15 -0.62 -8.65 0.36
C ARG A 15 0.38 -9.11 1.42
N GLU A 16 1.55 -9.58 1.01
CA GLU A 16 2.63 -9.99 1.93
C GLU A 16 3.13 -8.80 2.76
N MET A 17 3.31 -7.64 2.14
CA MET A 17 3.75 -6.41 2.82
C MET A 17 2.72 -5.90 3.83
N THR A 18 1.43 -5.96 3.51
CA THR A 18 0.35 -5.38 4.31
C THR A 18 -0.27 -6.36 5.30
N GLY A 19 -0.11 -7.67 5.08
CA GLY A 19 -0.84 -8.73 5.79
C GLY A 19 -2.33 -8.83 5.40
N MET A 20 -2.79 -8.01 4.44
CA MET A 20 -4.21 -7.86 4.13
C MET A 20 -4.65 -8.70 2.93
N GLY A 21 -5.94 -9.03 2.90
CA GLY A 21 -6.60 -9.67 1.75
C GLY A 21 -6.83 -8.71 0.59
N THR A 22 -7.03 -9.25 -0.61
CA THR A 22 -7.30 -8.47 -1.83
C THR A 22 -8.53 -7.57 -1.71
N THR A 23 -9.64 -8.10 -1.19
CA THR A 23 -10.87 -7.34 -0.98
C THR A 23 -10.63 -6.12 -0.10
N TYR A 24 -9.91 -6.31 1.02
CA TYR A 24 -9.58 -5.22 1.93
C TYR A 24 -8.75 -4.13 1.26
N ILE A 25 -7.72 -4.51 0.50
CA ILE A 25 -6.87 -3.57 -0.26
C ILE A 25 -7.72 -2.72 -1.23
N TYR A 26 -8.66 -3.33 -1.95
CA TYR A 26 -9.52 -2.58 -2.87
C TYR A 26 -10.56 -1.72 -2.16
N THR A 27 -11.11 -2.16 -1.03
CA THR A 27 -12.03 -1.37 -0.20
C THR A 27 -11.33 -0.13 0.37
N MET A 28 -10.12 -0.32 0.91
CA MET A 28 -9.29 0.74 1.49
C MET A 28 -8.91 1.83 0.48
N ARG A 29 -8.96 1.55 -0.83
CA ARG A 29 -8.73 2.59 -1.84
C ARG A 29 -9.75 3.72 -1.76
N GLY A 30 -10.97 3.43 -1.28
CA GLY A 30 -12.04 4.41 -1.09
C GLY A 30 -12.05 5.10 0.27
N ASP A 31 -11.09 4.81 1.16
CA ASP A 31 -11.04 5.42 2.49
C ASP A 31 -10.73 6.94 2.35
N PRO A 32 -11.60 7.83 2.85
CA PRO A 32 -11.40 9.28 2.73
C PRO A 32 -10.29 9.82 3.63
N LYS A 33 -9.89 9.10 4.68
CA LYS A 33 -8.88 9.54 5.66
C LYS A 33 -7.49 9.00 5.31
N ASN A 34 -7.40 7.73 4.95
CA ASN A 34 -6.10 7.12 4.66
C ASN A 34 -6.17 6.12 3.48
N PRO A 35 -6.41 6.62 2.25
CA PRO A 35 -6.64 5.78 1.09
C PRO A 35 -5.43 4.91 0.78
N PHE A 36 -5.70 3.66 0.38
CA PHE A 36 -4.66 2.78 -0.15
C PHE A 36 -4.14 3.30 -1.51
N PRO A 37 -2.82 3.18 -1.80
CA PRO A 37 -2.25 3.61 -3.06
C PRO A 37 -2.95 3.01 -4.28
N ALA A 38 -3.11 3.84 -5.32
CA ALA A 38 -3.65 3.37 -6.59
C ALA A 38 -2.64 2.47 -7.30
N HIS A 39 -3.13 1.48 -8.04
CA HIS A 39 -2.24 0.70 -8.90
C HIS A 39 -1.95 1.46 -10.19
N ILE A 40 -0.74 1.27 -10.70
CA ILE A 40 -0.36 1.61 -12.06
C ILE A 40 -0.56 0.39 -12.98
N LYS A 41 -0.85 0.66 -14.25
CA LYS A 41 -0.91 -0.37 -15.29
C LYS A 41 0.45 -0.50 -15.96
N VAL A 42 1.04 -1.69 -15.86
CA VAL A 42 2.25 -2.07 -16.60
C VAL A 42 1.88 -3.21 -17.54
N GLY A 43 1.55 -2.84 -18.79
CA GLY A 43 0.91 -3.75 -19.74
C GLY A 43 -0.42 -4.27 -19.17
N ARG A 44 -0.55 -5.60 -19.06
CA ARG A 44 -1.76 -6.26 -18.53
C ARG A 44 -1.77 -6.38 -17.00
N ARG A 45 -0.68 -6.01 -16.31
CA ARG A 45 -0.54 -6.17 -14.87
C ARG A 45 -0.88 -4.88 -14.13
N SER A 46 -1.62 -5.02 -13.03
CA SER A 46 -1.74 -3.98 -12.02
C SER A 46 -0.57 -4.12 -11.05
N MET A 47 0.21 -3.05 -10.90
CA MET A 47 1.39 -2.97 -10.04
C MET A 47 1.29 -1.77 -9.12
N TRP A 48 1.99 -1.79 -7.99
CA TRP A 48 2.03 -0.70 -7.02
C TRP A 48 3.45 -0.24 -6.81
N VAL A 49 3.63 1.06 -6.57
CA VAL A 49 4.93 1.59 -6.19
C VAL A 49 5.22 1.18 -4.74
N VAL A 50 6.35 0.51 -4.52
CA VAL A 50 6.72 -0.03 -3.19
C VAL A 50 6.82 1.10 -2.15
N SER A 51 7.36 2.26 -2.53
CA SER A 51 7.49 3.42 -1.63
C SER A 51 6.12 3.94 -1.15
N GLU A 52 5.11 3.99 -2.01
CA GLU A 52 3.75 4.39 -1.65
C GLU A 52 3.07 3.39 -0.69
N VAL A 53 3.27 2.08 -0.93
CA VAL A 53 2.73 1.02 -0.06
C VAL A 53 3.39 1.09 1.32
N HIS A 54 4.70 1.30 1.39
CA HIS A 54 5.39 1.52 2.66
C HIS A 54 4.89 2.77 3.39
N ALA A 55 4.74 3.89 2.68
CA ALA A 55 4.20 5.11 3.27
C ALA A 55 2.78 4.90 3.85
N TRP A 56 1.94 4.11 3.16
CA TRP A 56 0.64 3.72 3.71
C TRP A 56 0.77 2.85 4.96
N ILE A 57 1.66 1.85 4.97
CA ILE A 57 1.92 1.00 6.15
C ILE A 57 2.36 1.85 7.34
N HIS A 58 3.29 2.78 7.14
CA HIS A 58 3.74 3.68 8.20
C HIS A 58 2.59 4.49 8.77
N ARG A 59 1.73 5.07 7.92
CA ARG A 59 0.53 5.78 8.39
C ARG A 59 -0.41 4.90 9.21
N GLN A 60 -0.55 3.61 8.88
CA GLN A 60 -1.35 2.68 9.69
C GLN A 60 -0.71 2.41 11.05
N ILE A 61 0.61 2.25 11.09
CA ILE A 61 1.38 2.07 12.34
C ILE A 61 1.20 3.30 13.23
N ASP A 62 1.40 4.50 12.68
CA ASP A 62 1.29 5.76 13.41
C ASP A 62 -0.14 5.96 13.91
N SER A 63 -1.14 5.77 13.03
CA SER A 63 -2.57 5.86 13.40
C SER A 63 -3.00 4.85 14.46
N SER A 64 -2.31 3.71 14.56
CA SER A 64 -2.58 2.71 15.59
C SER A 64 -1.89 3.04 16.91
N ARG A 65 -0.73 3.69 16.88
CA ARG A 65 0.05 4.08 18.06
C ARG A 65 -0.43 5.38 18.70
N ASP A 66 -0.91 6.32 17.89
CA ASP A 66 -1.50 7.59 18.36
C ASP A 66 -2.85 7.41 19.07
N LYS A 67 -3.46 6.21 18.99
CA LYS A 67 -4.72 5.87 19.65
C LYS A 67 -4.53 5.16 21.00
N VAL A 68 -3.29 5.06 21.49
CA VAL A 68 -2.92 4.45 22.77
C VAL A 68 -2.63 5.52 23.81
#